data_AF-A0A2N9NVI4-F1
#
_entry.id   AF-A0A2N9NVI4-F1
#
_cell.length_a   1.000
_cell.length_b   1.000
_cell.length_c   1.000
_cell.angle_alpha   90.00
_cell.angle_beta   90.00
_cell.angle_gamma   90.00
#
_symmetry.space_group_name_H-M   'P 1'
#
loop_
_entity.id
_entity.type
_entity.pdbx_description
1 polymer ?
#
loop_
_entity_poly.entity_id
_entity_poly.type
_entity_poly.pdbx_seq_one_letter_code
_entity_poly.pdbx_strand_id
1 'polypeptide(L)'
;MMFSRPDRAFDMVMQDDLPTGPWWHTDDTEMAISIVEVLRLLGSVHQDALARQFAWRYEREPDRGYGSGARKQLRMIIEGAEWRRTSREAFGGQGSLGNGSAMRVAPVGAWFADDLDRVVKEARASAMVTHMHSEGVTGAVAIAVAAAMAWRLRANVTPETVVEFFNEVHKLTPDSETRRGIAQAFQVRHLESPQSAARILGNGIGVTCPDTVPFTMWAAGKHLGKYRESLTATASVGGGVDTNCAIVGGIVSLSTGRKGLPEECLSQMEKLPYADFLKTYA
;
A
#
# COMPACT_ATOMS: atom_id res chain seq x y z
N MET A 1 -4.64 -16.06 -8.57
CA MET A 1 -4.61 -14.59 -8.70
C MET A 1 -5.89 -14.15 -9.42
N MET A 2 -6.62 -13.15 -8.90
CA MET A 2 -7.92 -12.68 -9.42
C MET A 2 -7.89 -12.34 -10.93
N PHE A 3 -6.71 -12.02 -11.45
CA PHE A 3 -6.49 -11.74 -12.87
C PHE A 3 -5.40 -12.67 -13.44
N SER A 4 -5.78 -13.89 -13.83
CA SER A 4 -4.90 -14.79 -14.59
C SER A 4 -4.67 -14.32 -16.04
N ARG A 5 -5.45 -13.32 -16.48
CA ARG A 5 -5.35 -12.62 -17.76
C ARG A 5 -5.40 -11.09 -17.54
N PRO A 6 -4.24 -10.42 -17.40
CA PRO A 6 -4.18 -8.98 -17.15
C PRO A 6 -4.89 -8.16 -18.24
N ASP A 7 -4.92 -8.68 -19.46
CA ASP A 7 -5.59 -8.11 -20.64
C ASP A 7 -7.11 -8.03 -20.50
N ARG A 8 -7.72 -8.86 -19.64
CA ARG A 8 -9.17 -8.88 -19.39
C ARG A 8 -9.58 -8.32 -18.03
N ALA A 9 -8.62 -8.06 -17.15
CA ALA A 9 -8.87 -7.52 -15.81
C ALA A 9 -9.69 -6.23 -15.85
N PHE A 10 -9.34 -5.35 -16.81
CA PHE A 10 -10.05 -4.11 -17.08
C PHE A 10 -11.52 -4.35 -17.44
N ASP A 11 -11.77 -5.22 -18.43
CA ASP A 11 -13.12 -5.49 -18.94
C ASP A 11 -14.00 -6.13 -17.86
N MET A 12 -13.45 -7.07 -17.10
CA MET A 12 -14.17 -7.74 -16.00
C MET A 12 -14.56 -6.75 -14.89
N VAL A 13 -13.67 -5.82 -14.53
CA VAL A 13 -13.94 -4.79 -13.52
C VAL A 13 -14.96 -3.76 -14.03
N MET A 14 -14.92 -3.39 -15.31
CA MET A 14 -15.86 -2.45 -15.90
C MET A 14 -17.26 -3.04 -16.14
N GLN A 15 -17.35 -4.35 -16.38
CA GLN A 15 -18.60 -5.06 -16.65
C GLN A 15 -19.24 -5.67 -15.40
N ASP A 16 -18.61 -5.49 -14.23
CA ASP A 16 -18.98 -6.15 -12.98
C ASP A 16 -19.03 -7.70 -13.06
N ASP A 17 -18.23 -8.25 -13.98
CA ASP A 17 -18.13 -9.69 -14.28
C ASP A 17 -16.91 -10.29 -13.58
N LEU A 18 -16.82 -10.08 -12.27
CA LEU A 18 -15.73 -10.60 -11.45
C LEU A 18 -15.88 -12.12 -11.28
N PRO A 19 -14.79 -12.89 -11.33
CA PRO A 19 -14.88 -14.34 -11.19
C PRO A 19 -15.33 -14.71 -9.77
N THR A 20 -16.03 -15.83 -9.61
CA THR A 20 -16.31 -16.36 -8.26
C THR A 20 -14.99 -16.67 -7.53
N GLY A 21 -14.94 -16.35 -6.24
CA GLY A 21 -13.78 -16.57 -5.38
C GLY A 21 -13.51 -18.06 -5.08
N PRO A 22 -12.49 -18.34 -4.24
CA PRO A 22 -11.74 -17.36 -3.46
C PRO A 22 -10.75 -16.52 -4.28
N TRP A 23 -10.73 -15.21 -4.05
CA TRP A 23 -9.72 -14.29 -4.56
C TRP A 23 -8.50 -14.31 -3.65
N TRP A 24 -7.47 -14.99 -4.11
CA TRP A 24 -6.19 -15.12 -3.43
C TRP A 24 -5.44 -13.80 -3.37
N HIS A 25 -4.97 -13.44 -2.17
CA HIS A 25 -4.14 -12.25 -1.99
C HIS A 25 -2.66 -12.53 -2.34
N THR A 26 -1.92 -11.46 -2.54
CA THR A 26 -0.51 -11.43 -2.97
C THR A 26 0.42 -11.05 -1.82
N ASP A 27 1.71 -10.86 -2.12
CA ASP A 27 2.72 -10.39 -1.17
C ASP A 27 2.37 -9.04 -0.55
N ASP A 28 1.63 -8.17 -1.23
CA ASP A 28 1.12 -6.91 -0.68
C ASP A 28 0.37 -7.14 0.64
N THR A 29 -0.53 -8.14 0.65
CA THR A 29 -1.34 -8.48 1.81
C THR A 29 -0.56 -9.31 2.81
N GLU A 30 0.26 -10.30 2.39
CA GLU A 30 1.10 -11.08 3.31
C GLU A 30 2.05 -10.19 4.13
N MET A 31 2.67 -9.20 3.48
CA MET A 31 3.53 -8.26 4.17
C MET A 31 2.73 -7.27 5.04
N ALA A 32 1.54 -6.85 4.62
CA ALA A 32 0.67 -6.02 5.46
C ALA A 32 0.23 -6.76 6.75
N ILE A 33 -0.09 -8.06 6.66
CA ILE A 33 -0.43 -8.89 7.83
C ILE A 33 0.74 -8.92 8.82
N SER A 34 1.97 -9.08 8.33
CA SER A 34 3.16 -9.07 9.19
C SER A 34 3.29 -7.77 10.01
N ILE A 35 2.96 -6.63 9.40
CA ILE A 35 2.95 -5.34 10.09
C ILE A 35 1.87 -5.34 11.18
N VAL A 36 0.65 -5.77 10.87
CA VAL A 36 -0.46 -5.83 11.84
C VAL A 36 -0.12 -6.74 13.01
N GLU A 37 0.48 -7.91 12.76
CA GLU A 37 0.88 -8.86 13.81
C GLU A 37 1.92 -8.27 14.76
N VAL A 38 2.93 -7.58 14.23
CA VAL A 38 3.95 -6.90 15.03
C VAL A 38 3.36 -5.74 15.83
N LEU A 39 2.54 -4.90 15.19
CA LEU A 39 1.85 -3.79 15.88
C LEU A 39 0.96 -4.30 17.01
N ARG A 40 0.23 -5.38 16.78
CA ARG A 40 -0.65 -5.98 17.79
C ARG A 40 0.13 -6.56 18.97
N LEU A 41 1.27 -7.20 18.71
CA LEU A 41 2.07 -7.83 19.76
C LEU A 41 2.90 -6.81 20.56
N LEU A 42 3.43 -5.78 19.90
CA LEU A 42 4.47 -4.90 20.47
C LEU A 42 4.05 -3.41 20.54
N GLY A 43 2.87 -3.06 20.05
CA GLY A 43 2.34 -1.68 20.05
C GLY A 43 3.12 -0.69 19.18
N SER A 44 4.13 -1.14 18.44
CA SER A 44 5.06 -0.33 17.62
C SER A 44 5.77 -1.22 16.60
N VAL A 45 6.38 -0.62 15.59
CA VAL A 45 7.18 -1.34 14.58
C VAL A 45 8.55 -1.68 15.17
N HIS A 46 8.64 -2.87 15.78
CA HIS A 46 9.92 -3.43 16.18
C HIS A 46 10.62 -4.08 14.98
N GLN A 47 11.61 -3.40 14.40
CA GLN A 47 12.21 -3.79 13.10
C GLN A 47 12.77 -5.22 13.06
N ASP A 48 13.41 -5.70 14.13
CA ASP A 48 13.93 -7.08 14.15
C ASP A 48 12.82 -8.14 14.20
N ALA A 49 11.70 -7.84 14.89
CA ALA A 49 10.55 -8.72 14.93
C ALA A 49 9.85 -8.72 13.57
N LEU A 50 9.72 -7.55 12.95
CA LEU A 50 9.14 -7.41 11.62
C LEU A 50 9.97 -8.10 10.54
N ALA A 51 11.31 -8.01 10.60
CA ALA A 51 12.19 -8.73 9.67
C ALA A 51 12.00 -10.25 9.76
N ARG A 52 11.93 -10.79 10.99
CA ARG A 52 11.65 -12.21 11.23
C ARG A 52 10.25 -12.59 10.74
N GLN A 53 9.25 -11.72 10.97
CA GLN A 53 7.88 -12.00 10.55
C GLN A 53 7.75 -12.05 9.02
N PHE A 54 8.36 -11.10 8.29
CA PHE A 54 8.40 -11.14 6.84
C PHE A 54 9.07 -12.42 6.32
N ALA A 55 10.22 -12.80 6.90
CA ALA A 55 10.93 -14.01 6.53
C ALA A 55 10.08 -15.27 6.77
N TRP A 56 9.45 -15.37 7.95
CA TRP A 56 8.60 -16.50 8.33
C TRP A 56 7.37 -16.66 7.43
N ARG A 57 6.68 -15.57 7.07
CA ARG A 57 5.54 -15.65 6.14
C ARG A 57 5.98 -16.02 4.73
N TYR A 58 7.08 -15.43 4.26
CA TYR A 58 7.65 -15.77 2.95
C TYR A 58 8.07 -17.25 2.86
N GLU A 59 8.68 -17.81 3.90
CA GLU A 59 9.09 -19.21 3.92
C GLU A 59 7.90 -20.17 3.74
N ARG A 60 6.75 -19.82 4.34
CA ARG A 60 5.54 -20.65 4.27
C ARG A 60 4.78 -20.51 2.96
N GLU A 61 4.78 -19.30 2.38
CA GLU A 61 3.98 -18.95 1.21
C GLU A 61 4.84 -18.18 0.17
N PRO A 62 5.90 -18.81 -0.38
CA PRO A 62 6.89 -18.10 -1.21
C PRO A 62 6.36 -17.65 -2.58
N ASP A 63 5.22 -18.22 -3.01
CA ASP A 63 4.66 -18.02 -4.37
C ASP A 63 3.51 -17.01 -4.41
N ARG A 64 3.48 -16.09 -3.44
CA ARG A 64 2.48 -15.02 -3.32
C ARG A 64 2.73 -13.80 -4.21
N GLY A 65 3.73 -13.82 -5.09
CA GLY A 65 4.00 -12.71 -6.03
C GLY A 65 5.24 -11.87 -5.70
N TYR A 66 5.96 -12.17 -4.61
CA TYR A 66 7.17 -11.45 -4.20
C TYR A 66 8.14 -11.17 -5.36
N GLY A 67 8.52 -9.89 -5.51
CA GLY A 67 9.54 -9.47 -6.46
C GLY A 67 10.90 -10.13 -6.21
N SER A 68 11.72 -10.25 -7.26
CA SER A 68 13.01 -10.97 -7.21
C SER A 68 13.96 -10.45 -6.12
N GLY A 69 14.02 -9.13 -5.94
CA GLY A 69 14.80 -8.47 -4.88
C GLY A 69 14.30 -8.86 -3.48
N ALA A 70 12.98 -8.81 -3.25
CA ALA A 70 12.38 -9.22 -1.99
C ALA A 70 12.63 -10.70 -1.69
N ARG A 71 12.42 -11.60 -2.67
CA ARG A 71 12.71 -13.03 -2.55
C ARG A 71 14.17 -13.28 -2.14
N LYS A 72 15.12 -12.59 -2.79
CA LYS A 72 16.54 -12.70 -2.46
C LYS A 72 16.80 -12.24 -1.02
N GLN A 73 16.26 -11.10 -0.62
CA GLN A 73 16.48 -10.55 0.70
C GLN A 73 15.90 -11.44 1.82
N LEU A 74 14.67 -11.91 1.64
CA LEU A 74 13.96 -12.73 2.63
C LEU A 74 14.64 -14.09 2.79
N ARG A 75 15.13 -14.71 1.70
CA ARG A 75 15.97 -15.93 1.80
C ARG A 75 17.25 -15.70 2.60
N MET A 76 17.96 -14.60 2.35
CA MET A 76 19.17 -14.29 3.13
C MET A 76 18.85 -14.12 4.62
N ILE A 77 17.70 -13.52 4.97
CA ILE A 77 17.26 -13.40 6.37
C ILE A 77 16.95 -14.77 6.98
N ILE A 78 16.27 -15.67 6.24
CA ILE A 78 16.00 -17.06 6.66
C ILE A 78 17.33 -17.81 6.91
N GLU A 79 18.33 -17.59 6.05
CA GLU A 79 19.67 -18.17 6.16
C GLU A 79 20.53 -17.52 7.27
N GLY A 80 19.97 -16.56 8.03
CA GLY A 80 20.62 -15.96 9.20
C GLY A 80 21.39 -14.66 8.92
N ALA A 81 21.28 -14.09 7.72
CA ALA A 81 21.89 -12.80 7.42
C ALA A 81 21.20 -11.66 8.18
N GLU A 82 21.98 -10.66 8.60
CA GLU A 82 21.44 -9.48 9.26
C GLU A 82 20.63 -8.62 8.29
N TRP A 83 19.34 -8.43 8.56
CA TRP A 83 18.44 -7.68 7.67
C TRP A 83 18.91 -6.24 7.42
N ARG A 84 19.55 -5.59 8.42
CA ARG A 84 20.08 -4.22 8.29
C ARG A 84 21.13 -4.14 7.20
N ARG A 85 21.98 -5.17 7.12
CA ARG A 85 23.02 -5.29 6.10
C ARG A 85 22.38 -5.60 4.74
N THR A 86 21.52 -6.61 4.66
CA THR A 86 20.93 -7.03 3.38
C THR A 86 20.06 -5.95 2.76
N SER A 87 19.34 -5.16 3.56
CA SER A 87 18.51 -4.06 3.06
C SER A 87 19.36 -2.90 2.54
N ARG A 88 20.48 -2.59 3.21
CA ARG A 88 21.43 -1.55 2.80
C ARG A 88 22.20 -1.93 1.53
N GLU A 89 22.68 -3.17 1.47
CA GLU A 89 23.53 -3.66 0.37
C GLU A 89 22.75 -3.99 -0.91
N ALA A 90 21.41 -4.05 -0.84
CA ALA A 90 20.57 -4.26 -2.00
C ALA A 90 20.86 -3.21 -3.11
N PHE A 91 20.76 -3.65 -4.38
CA PHE A 91 20.99 -2.81 -5.56
C PHE A 91 22.33 -2.06 -5.54
N GLY A 92 23.41 -2.77 -5.19
CA GLY A 92 24.76 -2.19 -5.20
C GLY A 92 25.01 -1.20 -4.06
N GLY A 93 24.35 -1.38 -2.91
CA GLY A 93 24.53 -0.51 -1.74
C GLY A 93 23.60 0.70 -1.66
N GLN A 94 22.67 0.84 -2.61
CA GLN A 94 21.71 1.95 -2.62
C GLN A 94 20.42 1.64 -1.84
N GLY A 95 20.14 0.35 -1.60
CA GLY A 95 18.86 -0.12 -1.12
C GLY A 95 17.79 -0.20 -2.22
N SER A 96 16.68 -0.84 -1.92
CA SER A 96 15.54 -0.93 -2.85
C SER A 96 14.70 0.36 -2.85
N LEU A 97 14.48 0.96 -4.02
CA LEU A 97 13.49 2.03 -4.24
C LEU A 97 12.07 1.51 -4.59
N GLY A 98 11.88 0.20 -4.49
CA GLY A 98 10.65 -0.48 -4.88
C GLY A 98 9.40 -0.04 -4.09
N ASN A 99 8.25 -0.16 -4.73
CA ASN A 99 6.94 0.15 -4.14
C ASN A 99 6.48 -0.86 -3.07
N GLY A 100 7.20 -1.98 -2.87
CA GLY A 100 6.85 -2.99 -1.87
C GLY A 100 6.94 -2.53 -0.41
N SER A 101 7.54 -1.37 -0.18
CA SER A 101 7.46 -0.65 1.11
C SER A 101 6.14 0.09 1.28
N ALA A 102 5.62 0.69 0.22
CA ALA A 102 4.37 1.44 0.18
C ALA A 102 3.13 0.52 0.18
N MET A 103 3.20 -0.62 -0.53
CA MET A 103 2.06 -1.54 -0.71
C MET A 103 1.46 -2.09 0.59
N ARG A 104 2.27 -2.15 1.65
CA ARG A 104 1.96 -2.84 2.91
C ARG A 104 1.71 -1.92 4.10
N VAL A 105 1.91 -0.61 3.95
CA VAL A 105 2.12 0.30 5.10
C VAL A 105 0.85 0.98 5.61
N ALA A 106 -0.27 0.90 4.87
CA ALA A 106 -1.54 1.50 5.30
C ALA A 106 -1.97 1.14 6.74
N PRO A 107 -1.75 -0.10 7.25
CA PRO A 107 -2.02 -0.43 8.65
C PRO A 107 -1.26 0.43 9.67
N VAL A 108 -0.05 0.90 9.37
CA VAL A 108 0.69 1.83 10.25
C VAL A 108 -0.05 3.16 10.38
N GLY A 109 -0.53 3.68 9.24
CA GLY A 109 -1.32 4.91 9.21
C GLY A 109 -2.64 4.78 9.97
N ALA A 110 -3.33 3.66 9.81
CA ALA A 110 -4.55 3.36 10.56
C ALA A 110 -4.30 3.26 12.08
N TRP A 111 -3.22 2.58 12.48
CA TRP A 111 -2.94 2.28 13.90
C TRP A 111 -2.52 3.52 14.69
N PHE A 112 -1.77 4.43 14.08
CA PHE A 112 -1.27 5.65 14.72
C PHE A 112 -1.99 6.89 14.20
N ALA A 113 -3.20 6.75 13.68
CA ALA A 113 -3.87 7.83 12.98
C ALA A 113 -4.00 9.11 13.83
N ASP A 114 -4.03 9.04 15.15
CA ASP A 114 -4.11 10.21 16.05
C ASP A 114 -2.78 10.95 16.26
N ASP A 115 -1.65 10.41 15.80
CA ASP A 115 -0.31 11.00 15.93
C ASP A 115 0.49 10.86 14.61
N LEU A 116 0.48 11.90 13.77
CA LEU A 116 1.14 11.88 12.46
C LEU A 116 2.67 11.80 12.56
N ASP A 117 3.28 12.38 13.58
CA ASP A 117 4.73 12.30 13.77
C ASP A 117 5.14 10.85 14.07
N ARG A 118 4.32 10.14 14.86
CA ARG A 118 4.47 8.71 15.09
C ARG A 118 4.22 7.90 13.82
N VAL A 119 3.20 8.23 13.02
CA VAL A 119 2.98 7.59 11.70
C VAL A 119 4.24 7.67 10.85
N VAL A 120 4.85 8.86 10.72
CA VAL A 120 6.09 9.04 9.95
C VAL A 120 7.21 8.16 10.51
N LYS A 121 7.44 8.18 11.82
CA LYS A 121 8.50 7.39 12.46
C LYS A 121 8.34 5.89 12.23
N GLU A 122 7.13 5.37 12.46
CA GLU A 122 6.82 3.93 12.37
C GLU A 122 6.81 3.46 10.91
N ALA A 123 6.34 4.30 9.97
CA ALA A 123 6.38 4.01 8.54
C ALA A 123 7.83 3.91 8.03
N ARG A 124 8.70 4.84 8.42
CA ARG A 124 10.14 4.77 8.11
C ARG A 124 10.76 3.49 8.68
N ALA A 125 10.47 3.17 9.93
CA ALA A 125 10.98 1.96 10.58
C ALA A 125 10.54 0.69 9.81
N SER A 126 9.28 0.63 9.37
CA SER A 126 8.74 -0.52 8.62
C SER A 126 9.36 -0.66 7.22
N ALA A 127 9.65 0.46 6.55
CA ALA A 127 10.22 0.47 5.20
C ALA A 127 11.66 -0.03 5.21
N MET A 128 12.48 0.51 6.12
CA MET A 128 13.92 0.24 6.22
C MET A 128 14.26 -1.24 6.41
N VAL A 129 13.32 -2.08 6.84
CA VAL A 129 13.53 -3.54 6.93
C VAL A 129 13.87 -4.17 5.57
N THR A 130 13.33 -3.61 4.49
CA THR A 130 13.51 -4.13 3.12
C THR A 130 13.92 -3.09 2.09
N HIS A 131 13.62 -1.82 2.35
CA HIS A 131 13.78 -0.70 1.43
C HIS A 131 14.51 0.44 2.17
N MET A 132 15.85 0.37 2.25
CA MET A 132 16.65 1.46 2.83
C MET A 132 16.92 2.62 1.85
N HIS A 133 16.55 2.49 0.57
CA HIS A 133 16.63 3.60 -0.36
C HIS A 133 15.67 4.72 0.06
N SER A 134 16.08 5.98 -0.11
CA SER A 134 15.28 7.15 0.27
C SER A 134 13.88 7.12 -0.36
N GLU A 135 13.77 6.88 -1.67
CA GLU A 135 12.47 6.75 -2.36
C GLU A 135 11.56 5.65 -1.78
N GLY A 136 12.12 4.49 -1.39
CA GLY A 136 11.34 3.42 -0.75
C GLY A 136 10.77 3.88 0.60
N VAL A 137 11.62 4.49 1.42
CA VAL A 137 11.22 5.07 2.71
C VAL A 137 10.18 6.19 2.52
N THR A 138 10.39 7.08 1.55
CA THR A 138 9.50 8.20 1.24
C THR A 138 8.12 7.70 0.79
N GLY A 139 8.05 6.69 -0.08
CA GLY A 139 6.78 6.10 -0.49
C GLY A 139 6.00 5.50 0.67
N ALA A 140 6.69 4.78 1.58
CA ALA A 140 6.03 4.23 2.77
C ALA A 140 5.49 5.32 3.70
N VAL A 141 6.26 6.41 3.91
CA VAL A 141 5.79 7.56 4.70
C VAL A 141 4.57 8.20 4.06
N ALA A 142 4.62 8.47 2.75
CA ALA A 142 3.52 9.10 2.03
C ALA A 142 2.21 8.30 2.17
N ILE A 143 2.26 7.00 1.92
CA ILE A 143 1.06 6.13 2.00
C ILE A 143 0.56 5.98 3.44
N ALA A 144 1.45 5.88 4.44
CA ALA A 144 1.03 5.80 5.83
C ALA A 144 0.35 7.09 6.31
N VAL A 145 0.92 8.26 5.95
CA VAL A 145 0.30 9.56 6.25
C VAL A 145 -1.03 9.72 5.53
N ALA A 146 -1.11 9.30 4.26
CA ALA A 146 -2.36 9.31 3.50
C ALA A 146 -3.44 8.45 4.17
N ALA A 147 -3.09 7.24 4.61
CA ALA A 147 -4.00 6.37 5.36
C ALA A 147 -4.49 7.04 6.67
N ALA A 148 -3.58 7.64 7.44
CA ALA A 148 -3.95 8.38 8.66
C ALA A 148 -4.87 9.57 8.36
N MET A 149 -4.60 10.34 7.31
CA MET A 149 -5.45 11.47 6.89
C MET A 149 -6.82 11.01 6.41
N ALA A 150 -6.90 9.92 5.65
CA ALA A 150 -8.18 9.34 5.22
C ALA A 150 -9.05 8.94 6.44
N TRP A 151 -8.43 8.38 7.49
CA TRP A 151 -9.14 8.14 8.75
C TRP A 151 -9.58 9.44 9.42
N ARG A 152 -8.70 10.43 9.58
CA ARG A 152 -9.03 11.70 10.26
C ARG A 152 -10.18 12.46 9.59
N LEU A 153 -10.20 12.45 8.25
CA LEU A 153 -11.16 13.20 7.44
C LEU A 153 -12.47 12.44 7.16
N ARG A 154 -12.58 11.18 7.62
CA ARG A 154 -13.71 10.27 7.30
C ARG A 154 -15.10 10.82 7.61
N ALA A 155 -15.21 11.73 8.59
CA ALA A 155 -16.49 12.29 9.01
C ALA A 155 -17.06 13.30 8.00
N ASN A 156 -16.21 13.93 7.18
CA ASN A 156 -16.63 14.95 6.23
C ASN A 156 -15.65 15.01 5.05
N VAL A 157 -15.95 14.28 3.97
CA VAL A 157 -15.15 14.33 2.74
C VAL A 157 -15.71 15.40 1.81
N THR A 158 -15.00 16.51 1.68
CA THR A 158 -15.30 17.64 0.78
C THR A 158 -14.08 18.00 -0.09
N PRO A 159 -14.25 18.80 -1.16
CA PRO A 159 -13.12 19.28 -1.95
C PRO A 159 -12.02 19.96 -1.12
N GLU A 160 -12.38 20.69 -0.06
CA GLU A 160 -11.44 21.35 0.85
C GLU A 160 -10.64 20.33 1.65
N THR A 161 -11.28 19.28 2.16
CA THR A 161 -10.57 18.21 2.89
C THR A 161 -9.66 17.39 1.98
N VAL A 162 -9.96 17.29 0.68
CA VAL A 162 -9.04 16.68 -0.30
C VAL A 162 -7.78 17.55 -0.44
N VAL A 163 -7.92 18.88 -0.44
CA VAL A 163 -6.75 19.78 -0.42
C VAL A 163 -5.94 19.60 0.87
N GLU A 164 -6.60 19.52 2.02
CA GLU A 164 -5.96 19.24 3.32
C GLU A 164 -5.20 17.91 3.32
N PHE A 165 -5.82 16.84 2.79
CA PHE A 165 -5.20 15.53 2.62
C PHE A 165 -3.88 15.61 1.83
N PHE A 166 -3.89 16.27 0.66
CA PHE A 166 -2.66 16.42 -0.14
C PHE A 166 -1.61 17.29 0.56
N ASN A 167 -2.02 18.37 1.21
CA ASN A 167 -1.11 19.29 1.90
C ASN A 167 -0.37 18.60 3.04
N GLU A 168 -1.06 17.88 3.92
CA GLU A 168 -0.42 17.18 5.04
C GLU A 168 0.45 16.02 4.56
N VAL A 169 0.01 15.24 3.56
CA VAL A 169 0.85 14.20 2.97
C VAL A 169 2.13 14.81 2.38
N HIS A 170 2.03 15.85 1.55
CA HIS A 170 3.19 16.48 0.93
C HIS A 170 4.14 17.14 1.95
N LYS A 171 3.60 17.70 3.03
CA LYS A 171 4.36 18.32 4.13
C LYS A 171 5.18 17.30 4.91
N LEU A 172 4.61 16.14 5.22
CA LEU A 172 5.26 15.11 6.04
C LEU A 172 6.09 14.10 5.22
N THR A 173 5.93 14.10 3.90
CA THR A 173 6.72 13.29 2.98
C THR A 173 8.12 13.89 2.79
N PRO A 174 9.21 13.14 3.04
CA PRO A 174 10.58 13.62 2.81
C PRO A 174 10.85 14.02 1.36
N ASP A 175 11.79 14.95 1.13
CA ASP A 175 12.13 15.41 -0.22
C ASP A 175 12.68 14.28 -1.10
N SER A 176 12.08 14.09 -2.28
CA SER A 176 12.40 12.98 -3.20
C SER A 176 11.65 13.14 -4.55
N GLU A 177 11.93 12.27 -5.53
CA GLU A 177 11.09 12.16 -6.75
C GLU A 177 9.66 11.75 -6.44
N THR A 178 9.46 10.78 -5.55
CA THR A 178 8.13 10.40 -5.06
C THR A 178 7.35 11.62 -4.56
N ARG A 179 7.96 12.47 -3.72
CA ARG A 179 7.30 13.69 -3.22
C ARG A 179 6.93 14.67 -4.33
N ARG A 180 7.83 14.87 -5.31
CA ARG A 180 7.55 15.71 -6.50
C ARG A 180 6.38 15.16 -7.30
N GLY A 181 6.30 13.84 -7.48
CA GLY A 181 5.16 13.18 -8.12
C GLY A 181 3.86 13.37 -7.33
N ILE A 182 3.89 13.37 -5.99
CA ILE A 182 2.70 13.69 -5.17
C ILE A 182 2.24 15.13 -5.40
N ALA A 183 3.18 16.09 -5.51
CA ALA A 183 2.83 17.46 -5.86
C ALA A 183 2.20 17.55 -7.25
N GLN A 184 2.71 16.78 -8.22
CA GLN A 184 2.12 16.69 -9.57
C GLN A 184 0.73 16.05 -9.54
N ALA A 185 0.52 15.01 -8.75
CA ALA A 185 -0.77 14.37 -8.52
C ALA A 185 -1.82 15.38 -8.02
N PHE A 186 -1.43 16.27 -7.11
CA PHE A 186 -2.28 17.38 -6.66
C PHE A 186 -2.62 18.35 -7.80
N GLN A 187 -1.66 18.71 -8.67
CA GLN A 187 -1.92 19.62 -9.79
C GLN A 187 -2.95 19.03 -10.78
N VAL A 188 -2.86 17.73 -11.06
CA VAL A 188 -3.74 17.03 -12.01
C VAL A 188 -4.96 16.36 -11.38
N ARG A 189 -5.26 16.66 -10.10
CA ARG A 189 -6.38 16.07 -9.35
C ARG A 189 -7.76 16.31 -9.99
N HIS A 190 -7.87 17.33 -10.83
CA HIS A 190 -9.09 17.70 -11.55
C HIS A 190 -9.31 16.88 -12.83
N LEU A 191 -8.35 16.05 -13.25
CA LEU A 191 -8.56 15.13 -14.36
C LEU A 191 -9.66 14.13 -14.01
N GLU A 192 -10.51 13.80 -14.97
CA GLU A 192 -11.58 12.81 -14.79
C GLU A 192 -11.16 11.41 -15.26
N SER A 193 -10.28 11.32 -16.26
CA SER A 193 -9.81 10.03 -16.78
C SER A 193 -8.65 9.47 -15.95
N PRO A 194 -8.79 8.26 -15.36
CA PRO A 194 -7.67 7.56 -14.73
C PRO A 194 -6.51 7.31 -15.70
N GLN A 195 -6.80 7.03 -16.97
CA GLN A 195 -5.78 6.79 -18.00
C GLN A 195 -4.95 8.05 -18.28
N SER A 196 -5.58 9.22 -18.32
CA SER A 196 -4.86 10.50 -18.45
C SER A 196 -3.98 10.78 -17.23
N ALA A 197 -4.47 10.51 -16.02
CA ALA A 197 -3.69 10.68 -14.80
C ALA A 197 -2.48 9.70 -14.77
N ALA A 198 -2.70 8.42 -15.06
CA ALA A 198 -1.66 7.40 -15.10
C ALA A 198 -0.56 7.69 -16.14
N ARG A 199 -0.92 8.27 -17.29
CA ARG A 199 0.06 8.69 -18.31
C ARG A 199 1.03 9.77 -17.80
N ILE A 200 0.60 10.56 -16.81
CA ILE A 200 1.38 11.66 -16.22
C ILE A 200 2.14 11.17 -14.98
N LEU A 201 1.50 10.33 -14.17
CA LEU A 201 1.93 10.00 -12.81
C LEU A 201 2.58 8.62 -12.67
N GLY A 202 2.60 7.82 -13.74
CA GLY A 202 2.96 6.41 -13.70
C GLY A 202 1.75 5.53 -13.37
N ASN A 203 1.94 4.22 -13.50
CA ASN A 203 0.93 3.21 -13.14
C ASN A 203 1.52 2.02 -12.39
N GLY A 204 2.71 2.17 -11.83
CA GLY A 204 3.41 1.15 -11.05
C GLY A 204 4.04 0.02 -11.88
N ILE A 205 4.03 0.08 -13.22
CA ILE A 205 4.71 -0.91 -14.08
C ILE A 205 6.22 -0.96 -13.84
N GLY A 206 6.81 0.16 -13.41
CA GLY A 206 8.22 0.25 -13.04
C GLY A 206 8.54 -0.39 -11.69
N VAL A 207 7.53 -0.75 -10.89
CA VAL A 207 7.67 -1.36 -9.55
C VAL A 207 8.49 -0.47 -8.60
N THR A 208 8.43 0.85 -8.76
CA THR A 208 9.15 1.83 -7.94
C THR A 208 8.18 2.77 -7.22
N CYS A 209 8.59 3.33 -6.08
CA CYS A 209 7.79 4.36 -5.40
C CYS A 209 7.48 5.57 -6.31
N PRO A 210 8.45 6.15 -7.05
CA PRO A 210 8.17 7.27 -7.96
C PRO A 210 7.17 6.96 -9.09
N ASP A 211 7.09 5.71 -9.56
CA ASP A 211 6.15 5.30 -10.61
C ASP A 211 4.76 4.84 -10.09
N THR A 212 4.65 4.61 -8.77
CA THR A 212 3.45 4.01 -8.14
C THR A 212 2.70 5.01 -7.26
N VAL A 213 3.43 5.67 -6.36
CA VAL A 213 2.86 6.50 -5.31
C VAL A 213 2.11 7.72 -5.87
N PRO A 214 2.62 8.44 -6.90
CA PRO A 214 1.89 9.59 -7.43
C PRO A 214 0.49 9.26 -7.95
N PHE A 215 0.34 8.19 -8.74
CA PHE A 215 -0.95 7.77 -9.25
C PHE A 215 -1.89 7.28 -8.14
N THR A 216 -1.38 6.46 -7.21
CA THR A 216 -2.21 5.97 -6.10
C THR A 216 -2.68 7.09 -5.17
N MET A 217 -1.85 8.14 -4.98
CA MET A 217 -2.24 9.35 -4.26
C MET A 217 -3.34 10.14 -4.99
N TRP A 218 -3.23 10.28 -6.32
CA TRP A 218 -4.29 10.87 -7.14
C TRP A 218 -5.60 10.07 -7.02
N ALA A 219 -5.52 8.75 -7.19
CA ALA A 219 -6.69 7.87 -7.16
C ALA A 219 -7.38 7.88 -5.79
N ALA A 220 -6.61 7.75 -4.70
CA ALA A 220 -7.13 7.78 -3.34
C ALA A 220 -7.75 9.15 -3.00
N GLY A 221 -7.03 10.25 -3.29
CA GLY A 221 -7.51 11.60 -3.00
C GLY A 221 -8.81 11.96 -3.74
N LYS A 222 -8.96 11.51 -5.00
CA LYS A 222 -10.17 11.74 -5.81
C LYS A 222 -11.38 10.91 -5.32
N HIS A 223 -11.15 9.79 -4.64
CA HIS A 223 -12.20 8.82 -4.29
C HIS A 223 -12.30 8.52 -2.79
N LEU A 224 -11.89 9.45 -1.91
CA LEU A 224 -12.14 9.32 -0.48
C LEU A 224 -13.63 9.08 -0.21
N GLY A 225 -13.93 8.11 0.65
CA GLY A 225 -15.30 7.65 0.96
C GLY A 225 -15.95 6.78 -0.13
N LYS A 226 -15.30 6.57 -1.28
CA LYS A 226 -15.87 5.86 -2.45
C LYS A 226 -15.05 4.62 -2.82
N TYR A 227 -15.04 3.64 -1.93
CA TYR A 227 -14.18 2.45 -2.03
C TYR A 227 -14.27 1.72 -3.37
N ARG A 228 -15.47 1.35 -3.84
CA ARG A 228 -15.62 0.60 -5.11
C ARG A 228 -15.14 1.41 -6.31
N GLU A 229 -15.56 2.67 -6.42
CA GLU A 229 -15.13 3.58 -7.49
C GLU A 229 -13.60 3.72 -7.51
N SER A 230 -12.97 3.83 -6.33
CA SER A 230 -11.51 3.95 -6.21
C SER A 230 -10.77 2.74 -6.77
N LEU A 231 -11.25 1.52 -6.48
CA LEU A 231 -10.63 0.28 -6.97
C LEU A 231 -10.88 0.08 -8.46
N THR A 232 -12.10 0.38 -8.94
CA THR A 232 -12.42 0.35 -10.38
C THR A 232 -11.52 1.29 -11.15
N ALA A 233 -11.41 2.55 -10.74
CA ALA A 233 -10.55 3.54 -11.39
C ALA A 233 -9.07 3.12 -11.37
N THR A 234 -8.61 2.55 -10.25
CA THR A 234 -7.22 2.11 -10.07
C THR A 234 -6.89 0.89 -10.94
N ALA A 235 -7.75 -0.12 -10.97
CA ALA A 235 -7.56 -1.29 -11.83
C ALA A 235 -7.62 -0.95 -13.32
N SER A 236 -8.37 0.12 -13.66
CA SER A 236 -8.61 0.53 -15.04
C SER A 236 -7.36 1.03 -15.80
N VAL A 237 -6.22 1.26 -15.13
CA VAL A 237 -5.02 1.80 -15.77
C VAL A 237 -3.93 0.75 -16.04
N GLY A 238 -4.15 -0.51 -15.65
CA GLY A 238 -3.15 -1.57 -15.79
C GLY A 238 -1.89 -1.30 -14.96
N GLY A 239 -0.75 -1.84 -15.41
CA GLY A 239 0.53 -1.71 -14.71
C GLY A 239 0.61 -2.59 -13.46
N GLY A 240 1.01 -2.02 -12.33
CA GLY A 240 1.06 -2.70 -11.03
C GLY A 240 -0.31 -2.76 -10.35
N VAL A 241 -1.29 -3.38 -11.01
CA VAL A 241 -2.72 -3.33 -10.61
C VAL A 241 -2.95 -3.79 -9.18
N ASP A 242 -2.37 -4.93 -8.78
CA ASP A 242 -2.47 -5.48 -7.44
C ASP A 242 -1.91 -4.52 -6.38
N THR A 243 -0.69 -4.03 -6.56
CA THR A 243 -0.06 -3.07 -5.65
C THR A 243 -0.79 -1.74 -5.59
N ASN A 244 -1.20 -1.19 -6.73
CA ASN A 244 -1.94 0.06 -6.76
C ASN A 244 -3.27 -0.09 -6.02
N CYS A 245 -4.01 -1.18 -6.25
CA CYS A 245 -5.27 -1.46 -5.56
C CYS A 245 -5.07 -1.73 -4.06
N ALA A 246 -3.98 -2.39 -3.66
CA ALA A 246 -3.64 -2.59 -2.24
C ALA A 246 -3.40 -1.25 -1.52
N ILE A 247 -2.66 -0.33 -2.16
CA ILE A 247 -2.40 1.02 -1.63
C ILE A 247 -3.69 1.84 -1.56
N VAL A 248 -4.41 1.95 -2.68
CA VAL A 248 -5.61 2.78 -2.78
C VAL A 248 -6.71 2.25 -1.87
N GLY A 249 -6.95 0.94 -1.87
CA GLY A 249 -7.91 0.29 -0.98
C GLY A 249 -7.54 0.47 0.49
N GLY A 250 -6.26 0.33 0.83
CA GLY A 250 -5.74 0.57 2.19
C GLY A 250 -6.01 1.98 2.69
N ILE A 251 -5.89 3.00 1.83
CA ILE A 251 -6.19 4.40 2.18
C ILE A 251 -7.70 4.63 2.22
N VAL A 252 -8.40 4.34 1.13
CA VAL A 252 -9.81 4.73 0.93
C VAL A 252 -10.74 3.99 1.88
N SER A 253 -10.42 2.75 2.27
CA SER A 253 -11.20 2.00 3.27
C SER A 253 -11.30 2.72 4.62
N LEU A 254 -10.29 3.49 5.01
CA LEU A 254 -10.27 4.23 6.29
C LEU A 254 -11.21 5.44 6.28
N SER A 255 -11.38 6.07 5.13
CA SER A 255 -12.38 7.14 4.93
C SER A 255 -13.79 6.60 4.69
N THR A 256 -13.92 5.41 4.09
CA THR A 256 -15.21 4.77 3.79
C THR A 256 -15.82 4.10 5.03
N GLY A 257 -14.98 3.52 5.89
CA GLY A 257 -15.40 2.74 7.05
C GLY A 257 -15.94 1.34 6.69
N ARG A 258 -15.99 0.44 7.68
CA ARG A 258 -16.34 -0.98 7.48
C ARG A 258 -17.70 -1.21 6.83
N LYS A 259 -18.69 -0.36 7.14
CA LYS A 259 -20.06 -0.47 6.62
C LYS A 259 -20.20 -0.07 5.15
N GLY A 260 -19.26 0.72 4.62
CA GLY A 260 -19.26 1.12 3.21
C GLY A 260 -18.42 0.21 2.31
N LEU A 261 -17.85 -0.88 2.85
CA LEU A 261 -17.14 -1.86 2.05
C LEU A 261 -18.12 -2.88 1.44
N PRO A 262 -17.93 -3.28 0.17
CA PRO A 262 -18.83 -4.21 -0.53
C PRO A 262 -18.74 -5.62 0.06
N GLU A 263 -19.74 -6.03 0.85
CA GLU A 263 -19.74 -7.31 1.55
C GLU A 263 -19.71 -8.50 0.58
N GLU A 264 -20.35 -8.36 -0.58
CA GLU A 264 -20.30 -9.35 -1.65
C GLU A 264 -18.87 -9.62 -2.10
N CYS A 265 -18.04 -8.58 -2.25
CA CYS A 265 -16.63 -8.73 -2.60
C CYS A 265 -15.82 -9.31 -1.44
N LEU A 266 -16.05 -8.83 -0.21
CA LEU A 266 -15.33 -9.31 0.98
C LEU A 266 -15.57 -10.82 1.22
N SER A 267 -16.77 -11.31 0.95
CA SER A 267 -17.12 -12.73 1.07
C SER A 267 -16.39 -13.65 0.07
N GLN A 268 -15.89 -13.08 -1.03
CA GLN A 268 -15.14 -13.80 -2.07
C GLN A 268 -13.63 -13.76 -1.82
N MET A 269 -13.13 -12.96 -0.87
CA MET A 269 -11.71 -12.87 -0.57
C MET A 269 -11.22 -14.12 0.17
N GLU A 270 -9.95 -14.48 -0.05
CA GLU A 270 -9.27 -15.46 0.78
C GLU A 270 -9.39 -15.09 2.26
N LYS A 271 -9.72 -16.08 3.09
CA LYS A 271 -9.84 -15.86 4.52
C LYS A 271 -8.45 -15.61 5.10
N LEU A 272 -8.27 -14.42 5.67
CA LEU A 272 -7.07 -14.12 6.43
C LEU A 272 -6.98 -15.08 7.63
N PRO A 273 -5.75 -15.48 8.05
CA PRO A 273 -5.53 -16.44 9.15
C PRO A 273 -6.10 -16.01 10.52
N TYR A 274 -6.65 -14.80 10.63
CA TYR A 274 -7.25 -14.22 11.83
C TYR A 274 -8.67 -13.68 11.61
N ALA A 275 -9.38 -14.07 10.55
CA ALA A 275 -10.70 -13.50 10.21
C ALA A 275 -11.72 -13.57 11.37
N ASP A 276 -11.65 -14.63 12.20
CA ASP A 276 -12.51 -14.75 13.38
C ASP A 276 -12.02 -13.95 14.59
N PHE A 277 -10.73 -13.60 14.63
CA PHE A 277 -10.10 -12.80 15.68
C PHE A 277 -10.21 -11.28 15.44
N LEU A 278 -10.44 -10.85 14.19
CA LEU A 278 -10.79 -9.47 13.84
C LEU A 278 -12.23 -9.12 14.24
N LYS A 279 -13.14 -10.11 14.28
CA LYS A 279 -14.53 -9.91 14.73
C LYS A 279 -14.64 -9.62 16.23
N THR A 280 -13.65 -9.98 17.03
CA THR A 280 -13.69 -9.85 18.50
C THR A 280 -13.39 -8.43 18.99
N TYR A 281 -12.88 -7.54 18.12
CA TYR A 281 -12.38 -6.21 18.51
C TYR A 281 -12.81 -5.08 17.56
N ALA A 282 -13.79 -5.33 16.69
CA ALA A 282 -14.51 -4.30 15.92
C ALA A 282 -15.81 -3.94 16.65
#